data_AF-A0A7J4FAK0-F1
#
_entry.id   AF-A0A7J4FAK0-F1
#
_cell.length_a   1.000
_cell.length_b   1.000
_cell.length_c   1.000
_cell.angle_alpha   90.00
_cell.angle_beta   90.00
_cell.angle_gamma   90.00
#
_symmetry.space_group_name_H-M   'P 1'
#
loop_
_entity.id
_entity.type
_entity.pdbx_description
1 polymer ?
#
loop_
_entity_poly.entity_id
_entity_poly.type
_entity_poly.pdbx_seq_one_letter_code
_entity_poly.pdbx_strand_id
1 'polypeptide(L)'
;MFVIEVPRDIGETIKKGATSSELILGVRPEDILVRKEGEPGAFKAEVYAMEPLGRDVIVNLKLDDIVIKMVTTPAFRAGIGEGIWVGFDFDKMHIFDSKTEEAIL
;
A
#
# COMPACT_ATOMS: atom_id res chain seq x y z
N MET A 1 -11.65 -4.85 -3.46
CA MET A 1 -11.22 -3.81 -4.41
C MET A 1 -11.14 -2.52 -3.62
N PHE A 2 -9.99 -1.85 -3.60
CA PHE A 2 -9.78 -0.66 -2.78
C PHE A 2 -9.50 0.57 -3.65
N VAL A 3 -9.65 1.76 -3.09
CA VAL A 3 -9.37 3.04 -3.77
C VAL A 3 -8.45 3.86 -2.89
N ILE A 4 -7.44 4.47 -3.50
CA ILE A 4 -6.53 5.40 -2.84
C ILE A 4 -6.51 6.73 -3.59
N GLU A 5 -6.43 7.83 -2.84
CA GLU A 5 -6.18 9.14 -3.42
C GLU A 5 -4.68 9.28 -3.73
N VAL A 6 -4.38 9.76 -4.93
CA VAL A 6 -3.01 10.00 -5.40
C VAL A 6 -2.83 11.47 -5.81
N PRO A 7 -1.60 12.00 -5.76
CA PRO A 7 -1.26 13.29 -6.35
C PRO A 7 -1.76 13.43 -7.80
N ARG A 8 -2.12 14.66 -8.18
CA ARG A 8 -2.78 14.95 -9.45
C ARG A 8 -1.93 14.57 -10.67
N ASP A 9 -0.64 14.85 -10.61
CA ASP A 9 0.35 14.53 -11.64
C ASP A 9 0.50 13.02 -11.87
N ILE A 10 0.51 12.24 -10.78
CA ILE A 10 0.47 10.77 -10.84
C ILE A 10 -0.81 10.31 -11.53
N GLY A 11 -1.97 10.84 -11.10
CA GLY A 11 -3.25 10.52 -11.70
C GLY A 11 -3.36 10.88 -13.19
N GLU A 12 -2.75 11.99 -13.63
CA GLU A 12 -2.69 12.38 -15.04
C GLU A 12 -1.81 11.44 -15.86
N THR A 13 -0.69 10.95 -15.31
CA THR A 13 0.19 9.98 -15.97
C THR A 13 -0.51 8.62 -16.12
N ILE A 14 -1.15 8.14 -15.06
CA ILE A 14 -1.92 6.89 -15.09
C ILE A 14 -3.00 6.94 -16.17
N LYS A 15 -3.77 8.03 -16.25
CA LYS A 15 -4.84 8.20 -17.27
C LYS A 15 -4.33 8.21 -18.71
N LYS A 16 -3.08 8.61 -18.94
CA LYS A 16 -2.48 8.61 -20.29
C LYS A 16 -1.99 7.23 -20.71
N GLY A 17 -1.52 6.42 -19.76
CA GLY A 17 -0.97 5.09 -20.01
C GLY A 17 -1.97 3.95 -19.92
N ALA A 18 -3.04 4.09 -19.13
CA ALA A 18 -3.99 3.02 -18.87
C ALA A 18 -5.07 2.88 -19.97
N THR A 19 -5.36 1.64 -20.33
CA THR A 19 -6.42 1.20 -21.25
C THR A 19 -7.67 0.70 -20.52
N SER A 20 -7.66 0.76 -19.19
CA SER A 20 -8.69 0.29 -18.27
C SER A 20 -8.82 1.20 -17.05
N SER A 21 -9.97 1.15 -16.38
CA SER A 21 -10.17 1.80 -15.08
C SER A 21 -9.61 0.98 -13.92
N GLU A 22 -9.42 -0.33 -14.13
CA GLU A 22 -8.74 -1.21 -13.19
C GLU A 22 -7.24 -1.18 -13.46
N LEU A 23 -6.46 -1.23 -12.38
CA LEU A 23 -5.01 -1.11 -12.41
C LEU A 23 -4.41 -2.14 -11.46
N ILE A 24 -3.15 -2.49 -11.69
CA ILE A 24 -2.36 -3.28 -10.76
C ILE A 24 -1.41 -2.33 -10.04
N LEU A 25 -1.51 -2.27 -8.71
CA LEU A 25 -0.58 -1.54 -7.85
C LEU A 25 0.49 -2.51 -7.35
N GLY A 26 1.75 -2.23 -7.68
CA GLY A 26 2.91 -2.92 -7.13
C GLY A 26 3.62 -2.03 -6.11
N VAL A 27 3.77 -2.49 -4.87
CA VAL A 27 4.57 -1.83 -3.85
C VAL A 27 5.38 -2.87 -3.10
N ARG A 28 6.64 -2.56 -2.79
CA ARG A 28 7.46 -3.45 -1.97
C ARG A 28 7.04 -3.33 -0.50
N PRO A 29 7.07 -4.43 0.27
CA PRO A 29 6.68 -4.41 1.67
C PRO A 29 7.40 -3.36 2.53
N GLU A 30 8.67 -3.09 2.24
CA GLU A 30 9.50 -2.09 2.92
C GLU A 30 9.15 -0.62 2.58
N ASP A 31 8.38 -0.39 1.51
CA ASP A 31 7.98 0.93 1.04
C ASP A 31 6.53 1.29 1.44
N ILE A 32 5.90 0.45 2.27
CA ILE A 32 4.63 0.75 2.93
C ILE A 32 4.91 1.42 4.27
N LEU A 33 4.32 2.59 4.45
CA LEU A 33 4.62 3.50 5.56
C LEU A 33 3.46 3.55 6.53
N VAL A 34 3.75 3.58 7.83
CA VAL A 34 2.77 3.95 8.85
C VAL A 34 2.53 5.46 8.75
N ARG A 35 1.25 5.84 8.70
CA ARG A 35 0.79 7.22 8.52
C ARG A 35 -0.05 7.64 9.72
N LYS A 36 -0.29 8.95 9.85
CA LYS A 36 -1.35 9.47 10.71
C LYS A 36 -2.65 9.57 9.96
N GLU A 37 -3.75 9.53 10.70
CA GLU A 37 -5.06 9.85 10.17
C GLU A 37 -5.06 11.22 9.49
N GLY A 38 -5.63 11.29 8.28
CA GLY A 38 -5.74 12.52 7.51
C GLY A 38 -4.48 12.92 6.72
N GLU A 39 -3.38 12.15 6.80
CA GLU A 39 -2.27 12.35 5.86
C GLU A 39 -2.70 11.99 4.42
N PRO A 40 -2.28 12.76 3.40
CA PRO A 40 -2.59 12.44 2.01
C PRO A 40 -2.13 11.03 1.63
N GLY A 41 -3.01 10.27 0.97
CA GLY A 41 -2.73 8.88 0.58
C GLY A 41 -2.75 7.88 1.75
N ALA A 42 -3.09 8.31 2.97
CA ALA A 42 -3.29 7.41 4.09
C ALA A 42 -4.64 6.69 3.98
N PHE A 43 -4.63 5.39 4.19
CA PHE A 43 -5.81 4.54 4.27
C PHE A 43 -5.73 3.64 5.50
N LYS A 44 -6.89 3.21 5.98
CA LYS A 44 -7.00 2.37 7.17
C LYS A 44 -6.95 0.90 6.79
N ALA A 45 -6.10 0.13 7.47
CA ALA A 45 -6.00 -1.32 7.32
C ALA A 45 -5.91 -1.99 8.71
N GLU A 46 -6.42 -3.22 8.81
CA GLU A 46 -6.42 -3.98 10.06
C GLU A 46 -5.16 -4.83 10.17
N VAL A 47 -4.50 -4.84 11.34
CA VAL A 47 -3.38 -5.75 11.60
C VAL A 47 -3.92 -7.18 11.73
N TYR A 48 -3.68 -7.99 10.72
CA TYR A 48 -4.12 -9.39 10.67
C TYR A 48 -3.13 -10.32 11.37
N ALA A 49 -1.83 -10.12 11.17
CA ALA A 49 -0.78 -10.92 11.82
C ALA A 49 0.53 -10.16 11.89
N MET A 50 1.41 -10.55 12.83
CA MET A 50 2.77 -10.04 12.95
C MET A 50 3.76 -11.19 13.04
N GLU A 51 4.82 -11.14 12.24
CA GLU A 51 5.86 -12.17 12.14
C GLU A 51 7.22 -11.54 12.47
N PRO A 52 7.72 -11.68 13.72
CA PRO A 52 9.04 -11.19 14.10
C PRO A 52 10.16 -12.03 13.45
N LEU A 53 11.03 -11.39 12.66
CA LEU A 53 12.15 -12.00 11.94
C LEU A 53 13.50 -11.50 12.48
N GLY A 54 13.57 -11.25 13.79
CA GLY A 54 14.77 -10.74 14.46
C GLY A 54 14.93 -9.24 14.33
N ARG A 55 15.51 -8.77 13.21
CA ARG A 55 15.75 -7.33 12.96
C ARG A 55 14.57 -6.60 12.33
N ASP A 56 13.64 -7.36 11.76
CA ASP A 56 12.46 -6.84 11.09
C ASP A 56 11.21 -7.54 11.66
N VAL A 57 10.06 -6.92 11.45
CA VAL A 57 8.75 -7.52 11.69
C VAL A 57 7.96 -7.40 10.40
N ILE A 58 7.47 -8.52 9.88
CA ILE A 58 6.48 -8.50 8.80
C ILE A 58 5.10 -8.34 9.43
N VAL A 59 4.41 -7.27 9.06
CA VAL A 59 3.03 -7.01 9.47
C VAL A 59 2.13 -7.34 8.29
N ASN A 60 1.25 -8.32 8.46
CA ASN A 60 0.20 -8.61 7.49
C ASN A 60 -0.99 -7.71 7.83
N LEU A 61 -1.37 -6.88 6.88
CA LEU A 61 -2.46 -5.93 6.97
C LEU A 61 -3.62 -6.41 6.11
N LYS A 62 -4.82 -6.44 6.65
CA LYS A 62 -6.05 -6.73 5.93
C LYS A 62 -6.69 -5.42 5.50
N LEU A 63 -6.93 -5.30 4.20
CA LEU A 63 -7.69 -4.22 3.58
C LEU A 63 -8.79 -4.88 2.75
N ASP A 64 -10.05 -4.74 3.15
CA ASP A 64 -11.16 -5.52 2.58
C ASP A 64 -10.84 -7.03 2.54
N ASP A 65 -10.84 -7.63 1.34
CA ASP A 65 -10.53 -9.03 1.07
C ASP A 65 -9.06 -9.28 0.69
N ILE A 66 -8.21 -8.24 0.71
CA ILE A 66 -6.78 -8.36 0.36
C ILE A 66 -5.89 -8.34 1.60
N VAL A 67 -4.78 -9.09 1.54
CA VAL A 67 -3.72 -9.05 2.55
C VAL A 67 -2.49 -8.38 1.95
N ILE A 68 -2.06 -7.30 2.58
CA ILE A 68 -0.88 -6.52 2.23
C ILE A 68 0.22 -6.84 3.25
N LYS A 69 1.47 -7.00 2.82
CA LYS A 69 2.62 -7.19 3.71
C LYS A 69 3.37 -5.87 3.85
N MET A 70 3.63 -5.44 5.06
CA MET A 70 4.47 -4.29 5.40
C MET A 70 5.66 -4.77 6.22
N VAL A 71 6.84 -4.20 6.01
CA VAL A 71 8.03 -4.47 6.84
C VAL A 71 8.26 -3.29 7.79
N THR A 72 8.51 -3.59 9.06
CA THR A 72 8.80 -2.58 10.09
C THR A 72 9.89 -3.04 11.04
N THR A 73 10.28 -2.16 11.97
CA THR A 73 11.28 -2.48 13.00
C THR A 73 10.64 -3.18 14.21
N PRO A 74 11.43 -3.87 15.06
CA PRO A 74 10.95 -4.47 16.31
C PRO A 74 10.41 -3.47 17.32
N ALA A 75 10.57 -2.16 17.10
CA ALA A 75 9.99 -1.10 17.93
C ALA A 75 8.52 -0.81 17.60
N PHE A 76 8.02 -1.26 16.45
CA PHE A 76 6.62 -1.08 16.06
C PHE A 76 5.67 -1.77 17.05
N ARG A 77 4.57 -1.10 17.35
CA ARG A 77 3.55 -1.58 18.30
C ARG A 77 2.18 -1.41 17.65
N ALA A 78 1.47 -2.51 17.50
CA ALA A 78 0.05 -2.56 17.17
C ALA A 78 -0.51 -3.91 17.67
N GLY A 79 -1.79 -3.96 18.01
CA GLY A 79 -2.50 -5.19 18.34
C GLY A 79 -3.01 -5.92 17.10
N ILE A 80 -3.11 -7.24 17.15
CA ILE A 80 -3.88 -8.00 16.14
C ILE A 80 -5.35 -7.57 16.23
N GLY A 81 -5.99 -7.30 15.09
CA GLY A 81 -7.31 -6.71 14.99
C GLY A 81 -7.34 -5.18 15.12
N GLU A 82 -6.20 -4.53 15.37
CA GLU A 82 -6.13 -3.06 15.44
C GLU A 82 -6.16 -2.45 14.04
N GLY A 83 -7.00 -1.44 13.84
CA GLY A 83 -7.00 -0.65 12.61
C GLY A 83 -5.93 0.45 12.66
N ILE A 84 -4.92 0.35 11.82
CA ILE A 84 -3.84 1.32 11.69
C ILE A 84 -3.95 2.13 10.39
N TRP A 85 -3.38 3.32 10.38
CA TRP A 85 -3.28 4.14 9.17
C TRP A 85 -1.94 3.89 8.48
N VAL A 86 -1.99 3.57 7.19
CA VAL A 86 -0.83 3.28 6.36
C VAL A 86 -0.94 4.01 5.03
N GLY A 87 0.17 4.11 4.29
CA GLY A 87 0.19 4.69 2.96
C GLY A 87 1.33 4.11 2.15
N PHE A 88 1.26 4.31 0.83
CA PHE A 88 2.33 3.92 -0.09
C PHE A 88 3.30 5.07 -0.29
N ASP A 89 4.59 4.77 -0.41
CA ASP A 89 5.57 5.73 -0.90
C ASP A 89 5.35 5.92 -2.42
N PHE A 90 4.80 7.07 -2.80
CA PHE A 90 4.44 7.35 -4.20
C PHE A 90 5.64 7.38 -5.15
N ASP A 91 6.85 7.63 -4.64
CA ASP A 91 8.07 7.63 -5.45
C ASP A 91 8.61 6.22 -5.71
N LYS A 92 8.06 5.21 -5.04
CA LYS A 92 8.52 3.81 -5.10
C LYS A 92 7.42 2.80 -5.42
N MET A 93 6.19 3.28 -5.58
CA MET A 93 5.12 2.47 -6.09
C MET A 93 5.23 2.33 -7.62
N HIS A 94 4.72 1.22 -8.12
CA HIS A 94 4.60 0.94 -9.54
C HIS A 94 3.14 0.74 -9.90
N ILE A 95 2.75 1.22 -11.09
CA ILE A 95 1.41 1.01 -11.61
C ILE A 95 1.52 0.30 -12.95
N PHE A 96 0.72 -0.76 -13.11
CA PHE A 96 0.63 -1.51 -14.35
C PHE A 96 -0.81 -1.48 -14.87
N ASP A 97 -0.96 -1.48 -16.19
CA ASP A 97 -2.25 -1.66 -16.85
C ASP A 97 -2.80 -3.06 -16.55
N SER A 98 -4.07 -3.18 -16.13
CA SER A 98 -4.62 -4.47 -15.74
C SER A 98 -4.90 -5.43 -16.90
N LYS A 99 -4.95 -4.94 -18.14
CA LYS A 99 -5.20 -5.74 -19.35
C LYS A 99 -3.92 -6.14 -20.07
N THR A 100 -2.94 -5.24 -20.13
CA THR A 100 -1.69 -5.47 -20.86
C THR A 100 -0.53 -5.87 -19.95
N GLU A 101 -0.64 -5.65 -18.64
CA GLU A 101 0.43 -5.81 -17.65
C GLU A 101 1.66 -4.92 -17.89
N GLU A 102 1.57 -3.94 -18.80
CA GLU A 102 2.65 -3.00 -19.07
C GLU A 102 2.77 -1.97 -17.94
N ALA A 103 4.01 -1.62 -17.59
CA ALA A 103 4.31 -0.62 -16.58
C ALA A 103 3.98 0.79 -17.10
N ILE A 104 3.28 1.56 -16.26
CA ILE A 104 2.90 2.96 -16.48
C ILE A 104 3.76 3.89 -15.63
N LEU A 105 4.06 3.46 -14.39
CA LEU A 105 4.89 4.16 -13.39
C LEU A 105 5.92 3.19 -12.78
#